data_AF-A0A1Z8NS68-F1
#
_entry.id   AF-A0A1Z8NS68-F1
#
_cell.length_a   1.000
_cell.length_b   1.000
_cell.length_c   1.000
_cell.angle_alpha   90.00
_cell.angle_beta   90.00
_cell.angle_gamma   90.00
#
_symmetry.space_group_name_H-M   'P 1'
#
loop_
_entity.id
_entity.type
_entity.pdbx_description
1 polymer ?
#
loop_
_entity_poly.entity_id
_entity_poly.type
_entity_poly.pdbx_seq_one_letter_code
_entity_poly.pdbx_strand_id
1 'polypeptide(L)'
;MTGQWIQVEAQDGGSFSAYLASPESGKGPGIVLCQEIFGVNAYIQSVADRYAEEGYVVLAPDLFWRIEQGIQLGYTEKDFERAFELFKDFDTDRGMEDISACVKTLKNRSEIIGKVGALGFCLGGRLAYLAAARSDVDCAVAYYGVTIDDYLNEANDISVPMVLHFAENDQYAPPATVTKIRQALKEHENTEIHMYPGVDHGFSRTESGHFHKTTADFAHQRSISLFRKAMGPHYNFSDLWDKHCEYEFATRDVDATMATMVSEPYVNHIPTMTGGVGHAHLKRFYEHHFIPKTPKDTMLIPVSRTVGEGILVDEMVFCFTHDIEVDWMLPGIKPTGKRVEIPLVAIVKFRGDKLHNEHIYWDQASVLVQIGLLDPVSLPIAGVETAKKLLDEQLPSNQLMSSWSQSENR
;
A
#
# COMPACT_ATOMS: atom_id res chain seq x y z
N MET A 1 -13.67 8.29 3.29
CA MET A 1 -15.13 8.09 3.13
C MET A 1 -15.66 7.42 4.39
N THR A 2 -16.88 7.71 4.86
CA THR A 2 -17.44 7.05 6.06
C THR A 2 -18.50 6.03 5.66
N GLY A 3 -18.35 4.80 6.13
CA GLY A 3 -19.31 3.73 5.96
C GLY A 3 -20.60 3.92 6.79
N GLN A 4 -21.52 2.98 6.62
CA GLN A 4 -22.82 2.95 7.27
C GLN A 4 -23.10 1.58 7.86
N TRP A 5 -23.89 1.52 8.92
CA TRP A 5 -24.34 0.25 9.49
C TRP A 5 -25.55 -0.29 8.74
N ILE A 6 -25.51 -1.56 8.37
CA ILE A 6 -26.62 -2.30 7.78
C ILE A 6 -26.95 -3.54 8.61
N GLN A 7 -28.12 -4.13 8.38
CA GLN A 7 -28.47 -5.45 8.92
C GLN A 7 -28.16 -6.55 7.90
N VAL A 8 -27.67 -7.68 8.40
CA VAL A 8 -27.42 -8.91 7.65
C VAL A 8 -28.26 -10.02 8.27
N GLU A 9 -29.00 -10.75 7.43
CA GLU A 9 -29.79 -11.90 7.85
C GLU A 9 -28.87 -13.12 8.02
N ALA A 10 -28.86 -13.71 9.21
CA ALA A 10 -28.16 -14.96 9.50
C ALA A 10 -28.95 -16.16 8.96
N GLN A 11 -28.25 -17.29 8.74
CA GLN A 11 -28.87 -18.48 8.16
C GLN A 11 -29.89 -19.17 9.07
N ASP A 12 -29.78 -18.95 10.39
CA ASP A 12 -30.64 -19.52 11.42
C ASP A 12 -31.85 -18.61 11.77
N GLY A 13 -32.07 -17.54 11.00
CA GLY A 13 -33.20 -16.63 11.17
C GLY A 13 -32.97 -15.48 12.15
N GLY A 14 -31.76 -15.35 12.71
CA GLY A 14 -31.33 -14.14 13.40
C GLY A 14 -30.87 -13.04 12.42
N SER A 15 -30.52 -11.87 12.95
CA SER A 15 -29.91 -10.79 12.17
C SER A 15 -28.85 -10.08 13.00
N PHE A 16 -27.81 -9.56 12.34
CA PHE A 16 -26.72 -8.84 13.00
C PHE A 16 -26.30 -7.59 12.22
N SER A 17 -25.68 -6.66 12.93
CA SER A 17 -25.19 -5.41 12.34
C SER A 17 -23.87 -5.64 11.61
N ALA A 18 -23.66 -4.92 10.51
CA ALA A 18 -22.40 -4.92 9.79
C ALA A 18 -22.08 -3.51 9.27
N TYR A 19 -20.82 -3.11 9.37
CA TYR A 19 -20.34 -1.84 8.85
C TYR A 19 -20.02 -1.98 7.36
N LEU A 20 -20.71 -1.23 6.52
CA LEU A 20 -20.56 -1.23 5.06
C LEU A 20 -19.86 0.07 4.61
N ALA A 21 -18.65 -0.07 4.09
CA ALA A 21 -17.92 0.98 3.39
C ALA A 21 -18.00 0.75 1.87
N SER A 22 -18.11 1.83 1.09
CA SER A 22 -18.21 1.76 -0.37
C SER A 22 -17.25 2.75 -1.02
N PRO A 23 -16.71 2.43 -2.20
CA PRO A 23 -15.78 3.32 -2.91
C PRO A 23 -16.51 4.57 -3.38
N GLU A 24 -15.77 5.62 -3.76
CA GLU A 24 -16.33 6.89 -4.24
C GLU A 24 -17.19 6.69 -5.51
N SER A 25 -16.81 5.73 -6.35
CA SER A 25 -17.58 5.28 -7.52
C SER A 25 -18.93 4.63 -7.17
N GLY A 26 -19.15 4.28 -5.90
CA GLY A 26 -20.29 3.54 -5.38
C GLY A 26 -20.32 2.05 -5.75
N LYS A 27 -19.37 1.56 -6.54
CA LYS A 27 -19.34 0.16 -7.01
C LYS A 27 -17.93 -0.42 -7.11
N GLY A 28 -17.82 -1.72 -6.83
CA GLY A 28 -16.56 -2.46 -6.95
C GLY A 28 -16.68 -3.91 -6.48
N PRO A 29 -15.59 -4.69 -6.48
CA PRO A 29 -15.56 -6.03 -5.89
C PRO A 29 -15.81 -5.98 -4.38
N GLY A 30 -16.30 -7.09 -3.83
CA GLY A 30 -16.66 -7.18 -2.42
C GLY A 30 -15.53 -7.68 -1.53
N ILE A 31 -15.47 -7.20 -0.28
CA ILE A 31 -14.62 -7.78 0.78
C ILE A 31 -15.47 -8.01 2.03
N VAL A 32 -15.44 -9.22 2.57
CA VAL A 32 -15.86 -9.46 3.95
C VAL A 32 -14.65 -9.25 4.87
N LEU A 33 -14.74 -8.26 5.75
CA LEU A 33 -13.68 -7.90 6.70
C LEU A 33 -13.96 -8.50 8.09
N CYS A 34 -13.24 -9.56 8.43
CA CYS A 34 -13.36 -10.25 9.69
C CYS A 34 -12.59 -9.51 10.80
N GLN A 35 -13.31 -9.15 11.87
CA GLN A 35 -12.80 -8.38 13.01
C GLN A 35 -11.70 -9.09 13.82
N GLU A 36 -10.98 -8.31 14.61
CA GLU A 36 -10.17 -8.82 15.73
C GLU A 36 -11.07 -9.20 16.93
N ILE A 37 -10.47 -9.47 18.08
CA ILE A 37 -11.19 -9.79 19.32
C ILE A 37 -11.83 -8.57 20.01
N PHE A 38 -11.75 -7.39 19.39
CA PHE A 38 -12.24 -6.12 19.93
C PHE A 38 -13.59 -5.68 19.34
N GLY A 39 -14.22 -6.51 18.51
CA GLY A 39 -15.41 -6.11 17.77
C GLY A 39 -15.10 -5.27 16.54
N VAL A 40 -16.14 -4.67 15.96
CA VAL A 40 -16.03 -3.76 14.80
C VAL A 40 -15.73 -2.35 15.32
N ASN A 41 -14.59 -2.21 16.00
CA ASN A 41 -14.15 -0.96 16.62
C ASN A 41 -13.59 0.04 15.57
N ALA A 42 -13.08 1.19 16.05
CA ALA A 42 -12.55 2.25 15.20
C ALA A 42 -11.47 1.76 14.21
N TYR A 43 -10.58 0.86 14.65
CA TYR A 43 -9.56 0.28 13.77
C TYR A 43 -10.20 -0.53 12.63
N ILE A 44 -11.10 -1.48 12.91
CA ILE A 44 -11.75 -2.26 11.87
C ILE A 44 -12.56 -1.38 10.91
N GLN A 45 -13.25 -0.36 11.41
CA GLN A 45 -13.97 0.61 10.57
C GLN A 45 -13.00 1.37 9.64
N SER A 46 -11.87 1.86 10.18
CA SER A 46 -10.84 2.53 9.36
C SER A 46 -10.21 1.63 8.31
N VAL A 47 -10.07 0.33 8.58
CA VAL A 47 -9.59 -0.65 7.59
C VAL A 47 -10.63 -0.81 6.49
N ALA A 48 -11.92 -0.93 6.84
CA ALA A 48 -12.98 -1.00 5.84
C ALA A 48 -12.98 0.25 4.94
N ASP A 49 -12.86 1.44 5.53
CA ASP A 49 -12.80 2.70 4.79
C ASP A 49 -11.55 2.79 3.89
N ARG A 50 -10.38 2.32 4.37
CA ARG A 50 -9.15 2.27 3.56
C ARG A 50 -9.29 1.35 2.35
N TYR A 51 -9.89 0.18 2.50
CA TYR A 51 -10.15 -0.71 1.35
C TYR A 51 -11.26 -0.16 0.45
N ALA A 52 -12.21 0.61 0.97
CA ALA A 52 -13.15 1.35 0.13
C ALA A 52 -12.46 2.40 -0.75
N GLU A 53 -11.47 3.12 -0.23
CA GLU A 53 -10.64 4.03 -1.03
C GLU A 53 -9.80 3.30 -2.10
N GLU A 54 -9.54 2.01 -1.94
CA GLU A 54 -8.86 1.18 -2.94
C GLU A 54 -9.79 0.70 -4.07
N GLY A 55 -11.10 0.93 -3.93
CA GLY A 55 -12.11 0.57 -4.92
C GLY A 55 -13.03 -0.60 -4.52
N TYR A 56 -13.01 -1.05 -3.26
CA TYR A 56 -13.78 -2.21 -2.81
C TYR A 56 -15.04 -1.83 -2.02
N VAL A 57 -16.09 -2.63 -2.14
CA VAL A 57 -17.23 -2.56 -1.24
C VAL A 57 -16.96 -3.50 -0.07
N VAL A 58 -16.78 -2.95 1.13
CA VAL A 58 -16.28 -3.70 2.29
C VAL A 58 -17.38 -3.83 3.34
N LEU A 59 -17.64 -5.06 3.78
CA LEU A 59 -18.61 -5.37 4.83
C LEU A 59 -17.89 -6.00 6.02
N ALA A 60 -17.86 -5.29 7.15
CA ALA A 60 -17.31 -5.76 8.41
C ALA A 60 -18.45 -6.17 9.37
N PRO A 61 -18.75 -7.47 9.50
CA PRO A 61 -19.82 -7.94 10.37
C PRO A 61 -19.46 -7.89 11.85
N ASP A 62 -20.44 -7.57 12.69
CA ASP A 62 -20.37 -7.82 14.13
C ASP A 62 -20.44 -9.33 14.37
N LEU A 63 -19.29 -9.99 14.51
CA LEU A 63 -19.22 -11.45 14.69
C LEU A 63 -19.46 -11.87 16.15
N PHE A 64 -19.50 -10.93 17.09
CA PHE A 64 -19.80 -11.23 18.50
C PHE A 64 -21.28 -11.13 18.85
N TRP A 65 -22.15 -10.78 17.90
CA TRP A 65 -23.57 -10.54 18.10
C TRP A 65 -24.33 -11.67 18.83
N ARG A 66 -23.85 -12.92 18.75
CA ARG A 66 -24.41 -14.09 19.43
C ARG A 66 -24.09 -14.14 20.94
N ILE A 67 -23.01 -13.48 21.33
CA ILE A 67 -22.57 -13.30 22.73
C ILE A 67 -23.12 -11.98 23.25
N GLU A 68 -22.79 -10.89 22.56
CA GLU A 68 -23.22 -9.53 22.86
C GLU A 68 -23.16 -8.67 21.60
N GLN A 69 -24.23 -7.92 21.29
CA GLN A 69 -24.31 -7.10 20.08
C GLN A 69 -23.58 -5.78 20.24
N GLY A 70 -22.97 -5.31 19.15
CA GLY A 70 -22.41 -3.97 19.04
C GLY A 70 -21.10 -3.78 19.80
N ILE A 71 -20.34 -4.85 20.01
CA ILE A 71 -19.03 -4.76 20.67
C ILE A 71 -18.08 -3.86 19.85
N GLN A 72 -17.55 -2.84 20.52
CA GLN A 72 -16.52 -1.95 19.99
C GLN A 72 -15.58 -1.56 21.15
N LEU A 73 -14.56 -2.38 21.37
CA LEU A 73 -13.60 -2.20 22.45
C LEU A 73 -12.42 -1.33 22.03
N GLY A 74 -11.84 -0.62 23.00
CA GLY A 74 -10.55 0.05 22.87
C GLY A 74 -9.38 -0.91 23.11
N TYR A 75 -8.27 -0.36 23.63
CA TYR A 75 -7.04 -1.09 23.92
C TYR A 75 -6.55 -0.89 25.36
N THR A 76 -7.46 -0.59 26.29
CA THR A 76 -7.12 -0.56 27.72
C THR A 76 -6.98 -1.98 28.28
N GLU A 77 -6.32 -2.16 29.42
CA GLU A 77 -6.19 -3.48 30.06
C GLU A 77 -7.55 -4.17 30.29
N LYS A 78 -8.56 -3.41 30.73
CA LYS A 78 -9.94 -3.89 30.88
C LYS A 78 -10.57 -4.31 29.54
N ASP A 79 -10.31 -3.56 28.47
CA ASP A 79 -10.77 -3.93 27.14
C ASP A 79 -10.11 -5.23 26.67
N PHE A 80 -8.83 -5.43 26.96
CA PHE A 80 -8.13 -6.68 26.67
C PHE A 80 -8.72 -7.86 27.45
N GLU A 81 -8.96 -7.71 28.76
CA GLU A 81 -9.62 -8.74 29.58
C GLU A 81 -10.97 -9.14 28.95
N ARG A 82 -11.81 -8.15 28.63
CA ARG A 82 -13.11 -8.39 27.99
C ARG A 82 -12.97 -9.03 26.62
N ALA A 83 -12.01 -8.59 25.80
CA ALA A 83 -11.74 -9.14 24.48
C ALA A 83 -11.33 -10.62 24.55
N PHE A 84 -10.54 -11.00 25.55
CA PHE A 84 -10.16 -12.41 25.76
C PHE A 84 -11.35 -13.27 26.21
N GLU A 85 -12.27 -12.76 27.02
CA GLU A 85 -13.51 -13.45 27.36
C GLU A 85 -14.35 -13.72 26.10
N LEU A 86 -14.58 -12.69 25.29
CA LEU A 86 -15.33 -12.79 24.04
C LEU A 86 -14.67 -13.79 23.06
N PHE A 87 -13.34 -13.75 22.95
CA PHE A 87 -12.59 -14.69 22.11
C PHE A 87 -12.74 -16.14 22.59
N LYS A 88 -12.72 -16.38 23.91
CA LYS A 88 -12.87 -17.72 24.48
C LYS A 88 -14.26 -18.29 24.26
N ASP A 89 -15.28 -17.45 24.33
CA ASP A 89 -16.69 -17.84 24.15
C ASP A 89 -17.12 -17.88 22.67
N PHE A 90 -16.24 -17.46 21.75
CA PHE A 90 -16.53 -17.41 20.32
C PHE A 90 -16.61 -18.81 19.70
N ASP A 91 -17.76 -19.13 19.10
CA ASP A 91 -17.97 -20.34 18.30
C ASP A 91 -17.53 -20.10 16.85
N THR A 92 -16.42 -20.72 16.45
CA THR A 92 -15.84 -20.59 15.11
C THR A 92 -16.80 -21.05 14.01
N ASP A 93 -17.53 -22.14 14.20
CA ASP A 93 -18.39 -22.69 13.14
C ASP A 93 -19.58 -21.77 12.90
N ARG A 94 -20.19 -21.25 13.98
CA ARG A 94 -21.23 -20.22 13.88
C ARG A 94 -20.71 -18.92 13.25
N GLY A 95 -19.50 -18.50 13.61
CA GLY A 95 -18.85 -17.36 12.96
C GLY A 95 -18.69 -17.56 11.45
N MET A 96 -18.36 -18.77 10.99
CA MET A 96 -18.25 -19.09 9.57
C MET A 96 -19.61 -19.13 8.83
N GLU A 97 -20.69 -19.53 9.51
CA GLU A 97 -22.06 -19.41 8.99
C GLU A 97 -22.44 -17.94 8.73
N ASP A 98 -22.07 -17.06 9.66
CA ASP A 98 -22.33 -15.61 9.58
C ASP A 98 -21.46 -14.94 8.49
N ILE A 99 -20.19 -15.35 8.33
CA ILE A 99 -19.34 -14.92 7.21
C ILE A 99 -19.93 -15.36 5.88
N SER A 100 -20.43 -16.59 5.78
CA SER A 100 -21.07 -17.09 4.56
C SER A 100 -22.35 -16.31 4.22
N ALA A 101 -23.11 -15.89 5.24
CA ALA A 101 -24.24 -14.97 5.07
C ALA A 101 -23.80 -13.59 4.58
N CYS A 102 -22.66 -13.07 5.05
CA CYS A 102 -22.07 -11.81 4.57
C CYS A 102 -21.62 -11.90 3.10
N VAL A 103 -20.95 -13.00 2.72
CA VAL A 103 -20.55 -13.25 1.31
C VAL A 103 -21.79 -13.27 0.43
N LYS A 104 -22.82 -14.02 0.80
CA LYS A 104 -24.10 -14.07 0.08
C LYS A 104 -24.76 -12.69 0.01
N THR A 105 -24.72 -11.92 1.10
CA THR A 105 -25.26 -10.56 1.13
C THR A 105 -24.55 -9.69 0.11
N LEU A 106 -23.21 -9.63 0.12
CA LEU A 106 -22.43 -8.87 -0.85
C LEU A 106 -22.74 -9.29 -2.29
N LYS A 107 -22.71 -10.60 -2.60
CA LYS A 107 -22.99 -11.09 -3.97
C LYS A 107 -24.36 -10.68 -4.52
N ASN A 108 -25.34 -10.38 -3.65
CA ASN A 108 -26.68 -9.95 -4.04
C ASN A 108 -26.86 -8.42 -4.07
N ARG A 109 -25.84 -7.62 -3.75
CA ARG A 109 -25.91 -6.16 -3.79
C ARG A 109 -25.65 -5.62 -5.19
N SER A 110 -26.33 -4.54 -5.53
CA SER A 110 -26.17 -3.83 -6.81
C SER A 110 -24.84 -3.09 -6.98
N GLU A 111 -24.16 -2.86 -5.86
CA GLU A 111 -22.87 -2.21 -5.73
C GLU A 111 -21.72 -3.15 -6.05
N ILE A 112 -21.94 -4.47 -5.98
CA ILE A 112 -20.90 -5.45 -6.28
C ILE A 112 -20.73 -5.63 -7.77
N ILE A 113 -19.50 -5.42 -8.23
CA ILE A 113 -19.05 -5.74 -9.56
C ILE A 113 -18.01 -6.85 -9.43
N GLY A 114 -18.35 -8.04 -9.93
CA GLY A 114 -17.44 -9.18 -10.00
C GLY A 114 -17.46 -10.03 -8.73
N LYS A 115 -16.30 -10.13 -8.09
CA LYS A 115 -15.93 -11.18 -7.13
C LYS A 115 -15.97 -10.69 -5.68
N VAL A 116 -15.91 -11.62 -4.72
CA VAL A 116 -15.91 -11.32 -3.28
C VAL A 116 -14.74 -12.02 -2.60
N GLY A 117 -13.86 -11.26 -1.93
CA GLY A 117 -12.77 -11.79 -1.12
C GLY A 117 -13.05 -11.75 0.38
N ALA A 118 -12.18 -12.41 1.15
CA ALA A 118 -12.13 -12.29 2.61
C ALA A 118 -10.83 -11.59 3.06
N LEU A 119 -10.95 -10.77 4.09
CA LEU A 119 -9.82 -10.14 4.78
C LEU A 119 -10.03 -10.28 6.28
N GLY A 120 -8.99 -10.54 7.06
CA GLY A 120 -9.14 -10.47 8.50
C GLY A 120 -7.84 -10.42 9.29
N PHE A 121 -7.98 -10.04 10.56
CA PHE A 121 -6.88 -9.75 11.49
C PHE A 121 -7.05 -10.54 12.78
N CYS A 122 -5.99 -11.14 13.32
CA CYS A 122 -6.02 -11.93 14.56
C CYS A 122 -7.04 -13.08 14.48
N LEU A 123 -8.10 -13.07 15.30
CA LEU A 123 -9.27 -13.94 15.16
C LEU A 123 -9.80 -13.93 13.71
N GLY A 124 -9.98 -12.74 13.14
CA GLY A 124 -10.38 -12.56 11.75
C GLY A 124 -9.37 -13.13 10.76
N GLY A 125 -8.09 -13.21 11.09
CA GLY A 125 -7.08 -13.85 10.25
C GLY A 125 -7.30 -15.35 10.14
N ARG A 126 -7.67 -16.01 11.25
CA ARG A 126 -8.13 -17.41 11.24
C ARG A 126 -9.40 -17.56 10.41
N LEU A 127 -10.36 -16.65 10.59
CA LEU A 127 -11.63 -16.70 9.87
C LEU A 127 -11.46 -16.45 8.37
N ALA A 128 -10.53 -15.61 7.94
CA ALA A 128 -10.20 -15.44 6.53
C ALA A 128 -9.56 -16.70 5.92
N TYR A 129 -8.70 -17.40 6.67
CA TYR A 129 -8.19 -18.72 6.27
C TYR A 129 -9.32 -19.74 6.11
N LEU A 130 -10.23 -19.82 7.08
CA LEU A 130 -11.38 -20.72 7.01
C LEU A 130 -12.39 -20.31 5.92
N ALA A 131 -12.55 -19.02 5.64
CA ALA A 131 -13.40 -18.55 4.55
C ALA A 131 -12.92 -19.07 3.20
N ALA A 132 -11.60 -19.16 2.99
CA ALA A 132 -11.01 -19.73 1.78
C ALA A 132 -11.32 -21.22 1.59
N ALA A 133 -11.61 -21.96 2.68
CA ALA A 133 -11.96 -23.38 2.67
C ALA A 133 -13.49 -23.62 2.66
N ARG A 134 -14.24 -22.80 3.39
CA ARG A 134 -15.64 -23.08 3.76
C ARG A 134 -16.65 -22.15 3.11
N SER A 135 -16.21 -21.04 2.52
CA SER A 135 -17.10 -20.00 1.99
C SER A 135 -16.83 -19.77 0.51
N ASP A 136 -17.85 -19.26 -0.19
CA ASP A 136 -17.81 -18.97 -1.62
C ASP A 136 -17.11 -17.64 -1.92
N VAL A 137 -15.88 -17.47 -1.39
CA VAL A 137 -15.00 -16.33 -1.66
C VAL A 137 -14.04 -16.64 -2.81
N ASP A 138 -13.49 -15.62 -3.45
CA ASP A 138 -12.60 -15.74 -4.61
C ASP A 138 -11.10 -15.64 -4.27
N CYS A 139 -10.78 -15.12 -3.07
CA CYS A 139 -9.44 -15.05 -2.50
C CYS A 139 -9.52 -14.66 -1.01
N ALA A 140 -8.44 -14.87 -0.27
CA ALA A 140 -8.41 -14.50 1.14
C ALA A 140 -7.07 -13.91 1.61
N VAL A 141 -7.14 -12.94 2.51
CA VAL A 141 -5.97 -12.34 3.16
C VAL A 141 -6.10 -12.47 4.68
N ALA A 142 -5.08 -13.04 5.30
CA ALA A 142 -5.02 -13.22 6.75
C ALA A 142 -3.85 -12.46 7.36
N TYR A 143 -4.12 -11.61 8.35
CA TYR A 143 -3.12 -10.92 9.16
C TYR A 143 -3.02 -11.56 10.54
N TYR A 144 -1.81 -12.01 10.89
CA TYR A 144 -1.41 -12.58 12.18
C TYR A 144 -2.50 -13.50 12.75
N GLY A 145 -2.96 -14.43 11.91
CA GLY A 145 -4.07 -15.33 12.26
C GLY A 145 -3.69 -16.25 13.42
N VAL A 146 -4.46 -16.19 14.50
CA VAL A 146 -4.25 -17.02 15.69
C VAL A 146 -4.87 -18.41 15.52
N THR A 147 -4.27 -19.46 16.08
CA THR A 147 -4.86 -20.82 16.12
C THR A 147 -5.24 -21.39 14.73
N ILE A 148 -4.59 -20.95 13.65
CA ILE A 148 -4.78 -21.56 12.32
C ILE A 148 -4.31 -23.02 12.32
N ASP A 149 -3.34 -23.36 13.17
CA ASP A 149 -2.81 -24.72 13.29
C ASP A 149 -3.82 -25.76 13.80
N ASP A 150 -4.91 -25.32 14.42
CA ASP A 150 -6.02 -26.19 14.82
C ASP A 150 -6.90 -26.63 13.62
N TYR A 151 -6.75 -25.99 12.45
CA TYR A 151 -7.59 -26.17 11.26
C TYR A 151 -6.80 -26.59 10.00
N LEU A 152 -5.58 -27.11 10.17
CA LEU A 152 -4.75 -27.54 9.03
C LEU A 152 -5.33 -28.74 8.27
N ASN A 153 -6.24 -29.50 8.89
CA ASN A 153 -6.97 -30.59 8.23
C ASN A 153 -7.86 -30.09 7.08
N GLU A 154 -8.21 -28.80 7.07
CA GLU A 154 -9.05 -28.18 6.04
C GLU A 154 -8.23 -27.45 4.96
N ALA A 155 -6.89 -27.51 5.04
CA ALA A 155 -6.03 -26.91 4.03
C ALA A 155 -6.37 -27.41 2.61
N ASN A 156 -6.69 -28.71 2.47
CA ASN A 156 -7.02 -29.33 1.18
C ASN A 156 -8.31 -28.78 0.54
N ASP A 157 -9.19 -28.16 1.32
CA ASP A 157 -10.43 -27.57 0.82
C ASP A 157 -10.22 -26.15 0.28
N ILE A 158 -9.04 -25.56 0.51
CA ILE A 158 -8.68 -24.23 0.01
C ILE A 158 -8.35 -24.31 -1.48
N SER A 159 -9.22 -23.71 -2.29
CA SER A 159 -9.09 -23.67 -3.76
C SER A 159 -8.78 -22.28 -4.32
N VAL A 160 -8.69 -21.26 -3.45
CA VAL A 160 -8.53 -19.86 -3.85
C VAL A 160 -7.18 -19.28 -3.48
N PRO A 161 -6.69 -18.26 -4.22
CA PRO A 161 -5.46 -17.56 -3.88
C PRO A 161 -5.49 -16.95 -2.47
N MET A 162 -4.35 -17.02 -1.77
CA MET A 162 -4.21 -16.52 -0.42
C MET A 162 -2.92 -15.74 -0.17
N VAL A 163 -2.99 -14.77 0.74
CA VAL A 163 -1.81 -14.13 1.34
C VAL A 163 -1.95 -14.16 2.86
N LEU A 164 -0.95 -14.71 3.55
CA LEU A 164 -0.88 -14.77 5.00
C LEU A 164 0.31 -13.96 5.51
N HIS A 165 0.06 -13.09 6.48
CA HIS A 165 1.04 -12.16 7.05
C HIS A 165 1.30 -12.50 8.51
N PHE A 166 2.52 -12.88 8.88
CA PHE A 166 2.91 -13.24 10.24
C PHE A 166 4.01 -12.34 10.79
N ALA A 167 4.01 -12.14 12.11
CA ALA A 167 5.03 -11.38 12.83
C ALA A 167 6.03 -12.33 13.50
N GLU A 168 7.33 -12.03 13.40
CA GLU A 168 8.38 -12.90 13.96
C GLU A 168 8.29 -13.07 15.48
N ASN A 169 7.92 -12.00 16.20
CA ASN A 169 7.84 -12.00 17.66
C ASN A 169 6.46 -12.41 18.20
N ASP A 170 5.52 -12.77 17.31
CA ASP A 170 4.14 -13.12 17.67
C ASP A 170 4.08 -14.38 18.55
N GLN A 171 3.65 -14.23 19.80
CA GLN A 171 3.51 -15.35 20.73
C GLN A 171 2.26 -16.19 20.48
N TYR A 172 1.26 -15.67 19.74
CA TYR A 172 0.03 -16.37 19.40
C TYR A 172 0.13 -17.16 18.09
N ALA A 173 1.09 -16.80 17.23
CA ALA A 173 1.42 -17.51 16.00
C ALA A 173 2.95 -17.62 15.83
N PRO A 174 3.65 -18.35 16.73
CA PRO A 174 5.11 -18.40 16.73
C PRO A 174 5.68 -19.03 15.44
N PRO A 175 6.96 -18.82 15.10
CA PRO A 175 7.56 -19.34 13.88
C PRO A 175 7.40 -20.86 13.65
N ALA A 176 7.34 -21.64 14.74
CA ALA A 176 7.06 -23.07 14.67
C ALA A 176 5.63 -23.38 14.15
N THR A 177 4.63 -22.61 14.59
CA THR A 177 3.25 -22.67 14.08
C THR A 177 3.22 -22.27 12.60
N VAL A 178 3.87 -21.18 12.23
CA VAL A 178 3.93 -20.75 10.81
C VAL A 178 4.62 -21.78 9.93
N THR A 179 5.61 -22.52 10.46
CA THR A 179 6.24 -23.63 9.74
C THR A 179 5.25 -24.77 9.46
N LYS A 180 4.38 -25.12 10.41
CA LYS A 180 3.31 -26.10 10.17
C LYS A 180 2.32 -25.61 9.11
N ILE A 181 1.93 -24.34 9.16
CA ILE A 181 1.04 -23.72 8.16
C ILE A 181 1.66 -23.78 6.76
N ARG A 182 2.94 -23.40 6.61
CA ARG A 182 3.68 -23.54 5.34
C ARG A 182 3.71 -24.96 4.83
N GLN A 183 3.88 -25.93 5.72
CA GLN A 183 3.90 -27.34 5.32
C GLN A 183 2.52 -27.84 4.87
N ALA A 184 1.44 -27.41 5.54
CA ALA A 184 0.08 -27.76 5.15
C ALA A 184 -0.32 -27.12 3.81
N LEU A 185 0.12 -25.89 3.55
CA LEU A 185 -0.21 -25.14 2.33
C LEU A 185 0.84 -25.29 1.22
N LYS A 186 1.79 -26.23 1.35
CA LYS A 186 2.93 -26.36 0.42
C LYS A 186 2.52 -26.59 -1.03
N GLU A 187 1.45 -27.34 -1.26
CA GLU A 187 0.95 -27.68 -2.60
C GLU A 187 -0.03 -26.62 -3.15
N HIS A 188 -0.30 -25.54 -2.39
CA HIS A 188 -1.16 -24.44 -2.82
C HIS A 188 -0.30 -23.35 -3.48
N GLU A 189 -0.01 -23.51 -4.76
CA GLU A 189 0.88 -22.61 -5.52
C GLU A 189 0.44 -21.13 -5.54
N ASN A 190 -0.85 -20.85 -5.30
CA ASN A 190 -1.42 -19.51 -5.24
C ASN A 190 -1.47 -18.93 -3.80
N THR A 191 -0.73 -19.53 -2.87
CA THR A 191 -0.65 -19.08 -1.47
C THR A 191 0.72 -18.50 -1.17
N GLU A 192 0.76 -17.25 -0.71
CA GLU A 192 1.97 -16.61 -0.22
C GLU A 192 1.94 -16.48 1.31
N ILE A 193 3.04 -16.86 1.99
CA ILE A 193 3.16 -16.76 3.45
C ILE A 193 4.39 -15.91 3.81
N HIS A 194 4.12 -14.71 4.31
CA HIS A 194 5.14 -13.72 4.67
C HIS A 194 5.36 -13.69 6.18
N MET A 195 6.62 -13.70 6.60
CA MET A 195 7.03 -13.48 7.99
C MET A 195 7.80 -12.16 8.06
N TYR A 196 7.41 -11.27 8.96
CA TYR A 196 8.01 -9.95 9.11
C TYR A 196 8.93 -9.91 10.34
N PRO A 197 10.22 -9.58 10.16
CA PRO A 197 11.19 -9.59 11.25
C PRO A 197 10.98 -8.43 12.23
N GLY A 198 11.25 -8.67 13.51
CA GLY A 198 11.30 -7.63 14.56
C GLY A 198 9.97 -6.97 14.92
N VAL A 199 8.82 -7.48 14.44
CA VAL A 199 7.48 -6.96 14.78
C VAL A 199 6.68 -7.98 15.59
N ASP A 200 5.68 -7.50 16.32
CA ASP A 200 4.80 -8.30 17.19
C ASP A 200 3.37 -8.42 16.61
N HIS A 201 2.53 -9.20 17.28
CA HIS A 201 1.12 -9.35 16.99
C HIS A 201 0.40 -8.00 16.98
N GLY A 202 -0.44 -7.76 15.97
CA GLY A 202 -1.11 -6.48 15.80
C GLY A 202 -0.25 -5.39 15.13
N PHE A 203 0.84 -5.74 14.43
CA PHE A 203 1.72 -4.76 13.79
C PHE A 203 1.03 -3.79 12.81
N SER A 204 -0.16 -4.12 12.28
CA SER A 204 -0.92 -3.24 11.39
C SER A 204 -1.96 -2.36 12.10
N ARG A 205 -2.16 -2.55 13.40
CA ARG A 205 -3.19 -1.88 14.20
C ARG A 205 -2.70 -0.50 14.66
N THR A 206 -3.09 0.54 13.91
CA THR A 206 -2.60 1.93 14.00
C THR A 206 -2.67 2.57 15.39
N GLU A 207 -3.62 2.17 16.23
CA GLU A 207 -3.85 2.76 17.55
C GLU A 207 -3.16 1.99 18.70
N SER A 208 -2.41 0.93 18.39
CA SER A 208 -1.75 0.10 19.41
C SER A 208 -0.25 0.36 19.52
N GLY A 209 0.32 0.04 20.69
CA GLY A 209 1.76 0.11 20.92
C GLY A 209 2.60 -0.82 20.03
N HIS A 210 1.99 -1.79 19.35
CA HIS A 210 2.68 -2.70 18.43
C HIS A 210 2.66 -2.20 16.98
N PHE A 211 1.99 -1.08 16.67
CA PHE A 211 1.92 -0.57 15.30
C PHE A 211 3.31 -0.33 14.70
N HIS A 212 3.58 -0.96 13.57
CA HIS A 212 4.82 -0.78 12.83
C HIS A 212 4.51 -0.36 11.39
N LYS A 213 4.51 0.96 11.15
CA LYS A 213 4.01 1.58 9.92
C LYS A 213 4.58 0.97 8.63
N THR A 214 5.89 0.81 8.54
CA THR A 214 6.54 0.33 7.30
C THR A 214 6.15 -1.12 6.99
N THR A 215 6.05 -1.97 8.01
CA THR A 215 5.58 -3.36 7.85
C THR A 215 4.10 -3.40 7.50
N ALA A 216 3.27 -2.59 8.17
CA ALA A 216 1.84 -2.49 7.88
C ALA A 216 1.58 -2.07 6.43
N ASP A 217 2.29 -1.05 5.94
CA ASP A 217 2.17 -0.56 4.57
C ASP A 217 2.63 -1.60 3.54
N PHE A 218 3.71 -2.34 3.84
CA PHE A 218 4.21 -3.38 2.95
C PHE A 218 3.30 -4.61 2.90
N ALA A 219 2.76 -5.02 4.05
CA ALA A 219 1.74 -6.07 4.10
C ALA A 219 0.46 -5.65 3.37
N HIS A 220 -0.01 -4.41 3.55
CA HIS A 220 -1.15 -3.85 2.79
C HIS A 220 -0.92 -3.90 1.29
N GLN A 221 0.26 -3.52 0.81
CA GLN A 221 0.60 -3.58 -0.62
C GLN A 221 0.50 -5.01 -1.17
N ARG A 222 0.99 -6.01 -0.44
CA ARG A 222 0.86 -7.43 -0.81
C ARG A 222 -0.59 -7.91 -0.83
N SER A 223 -1.40 -7.46 0.13
CA SER A 223 -2.84 -7.76 0.20
C SER A 223 -3.59 -7.18 -1.00
N ILE A 224 -3.37 -5.90 -1.32
CA ILE A 224 -3.97 -5.25 -2.49
C ILE A 224 -3.51 -5.93 -3.79
N SER A 225 -2.26 -6.37 -3.86
CA SER A 225 -1.75 -7.12 -5.02
C SER A 225 -2.53 -8.41 -5.26
N LEU A 226 -2.80 -9.19 -4.20
CA LEU A 226 -3.66 -10.38 -4.31
C LEU A 226 -5.06 -10.00 -4.79
N PHE A 227 -5.69 -9.05 -4.11
CA PHE A 227 -7.07 -8.65 -4.40
C PHE A 227 -7.23 -8.15 -5.83
N ARG A 228 -6.34 -7.26 -6.30
CA ARG A 228 -6.41 -6.77 -7.69
C ARG A 228 -6.26 -7.91 -8.69
N LYS A 229 -5.27 -8.80 -8.51
CA LYS A 229 -5.08 -9.95 -9.41
C LYS A 229 -6.28 -10.91 -9.41
N ALA A 230 -6.88 -11.17 -8.26
CA ALA A 230 -7.95 -12.15 -8.11
C ALA A 230 -9.33 -11.60 -8.52
N MET A 231 -9.61 -10.34 -8.19
CA MET A 231 -10.95 -9.74 -8.27
C MET A 231 -11.03 -8.33 -8.88
N GLY A 232 -9.91 -7.70 -9.22
CA GLY A 232 -9.88 -6.28 -9.60
C GLY A 232 -10.15 -5.37 -8.39
N PRO A 233 -10.50 -4.09 -8.56
CA PRO A 233 -10.54 -3.38 -9.84
C PRO A 233 -9.13 -3.17 -10.39
N HIS A 234 -9.02 -3.12 -11.72
CA HIS A 234 -7.77 -2.83 -12.42
C HIS A 234 -7.78 -1.39 -12.90
N TYR A 235 -6.77 -0.62 -12.50
CA TYR A 235 -6.58 0.75 -12.94
C TYR A 235 -5.37 0.83 -13.87
N ASN A 236 -5.45 1.68 -14.89
CA ASN A 236 -4.29 1.98 -15.72
C ASN A 236 -3.41 3.02 -15.03
N PHE A 237 -2.49 2.57 -14.16
CA PHE A 237 -1.61 3.47 -13.41
C PHE A 237 -0.68 4.30 -14.31
N SER A 238 -0.33 3.80 -15.49
CA SER A 238 0.42 4.58 -16.48
C SER A 238 -0.38 5.79 -16.95
N ASP A 239 -1.63 5.60 -17.37
CA ASP A 239 -2.48 6.70 -17.84
C ASP A 239 -2.77 7.72 -16.71
N LEU A 240 -2.99 7.23 -15.48
CA LEU A 240 -3.20 8.09 -14.31
C LEU A 240 -1.96 8.95 -14.02
N TRP A 241 -0.78 8.34 -14.08
CA TRP A 241 0.49 9.05 -13.88
C TRP A 241 0.80 10.02 -15.01
N ASP A 242 0.63 9.61 -16.27
CA ASP A 242 0.85 10.48 -17.42
C ASP A 242 -0.09 11.68 -17.38
N LYS A 243 -1.34 11.48 -16.93
CA LYS A 243 -2.30 12.58 -16.78
C LYS A 243 -1.91 13.54 -15.65
N HIS A 244 -1.42 13.01 -14.53
CA HIS A 244 -0.88 13.83 -13.44
C HIS A 244 0.30 14.71 -13.93
N CYS A 245 1.27 14.09 -14.61
CA CYS A 245 2.42 14.80 -15.20
C CYS A 245 2.00 15.83 -16.26
N GLU A 246 0.99 15.54 -17.08
CA GLU A 246 0.44 16.51 -18.04
C GLU A 246 -0.03 17.77 -17.31
N TYR A 247 -0.74 17.62 -16.18
CA TYR A 247 -1.21 18.75 -15.39
C TYR A 247 -0.07 19.56 -14.76
N GLU A 248 0.96 18.90 -14.25
CA GLU A 248 2.10 19.58 -13.63
C GLU A 248 2.98 20.32 -14.63
N PHE A 249 3.31 19.67 -15.75
CA PHE A 249 4.37 20.16 -16.65
C PHE A 249 3.84 20.80 -17.93
N ALA A 250 2.77 20.25 -18.52
CA ALA A 250 2.25 20.72 -19.80
C ALA A 250 1.19 21.81 -19.63
N THR A 251 0.14 21.56 -18.86
CA THR A 251 -0.93 22.55 -18.63
C THR A 251 -0.63 23.48 -17.46
N ARG A 252 0.24 23.06 -16.53
CA ARG A 252 0.61 23.80 -15.32
C ARG A 252 -0.60 24.20 -14.48
N ASP A 253 -1.53 23.26 -14.29
CA ASP A 253 -2.81 23.47 -13.59
C ASP A 253 -2.79 22.78 -12.22
N VAL A 254 -2.60 23.59 -11.17
CA VAL A 254 -2.51 23.13 -9.78
C VAL A 254 -3.80 22.43 -9.32
N ASP A 255 -4.96 22.96 -9.68
CA ASP A 255 -6.24 22.40 -9.21
C ASP A 255 -6.52 21.06 -9.90
N ALA A 256 -6.20 20.96 -11.19
CA ALA A 256 -6.29 19.70 -11.92
C ALA A 256 -5.29 18.65 -11.40
N THR A 257 -4.04 19.04 -11.10
CA THR A 257 -3.06 18.16 -10.45
C THR A 257 -3.60 17.63 -9.13
N MET A 258 -4.04 18.51 -8.23
CA MET A 258 -4.55 18.11 -6.90
C MET A 258 -5.78 17.19 -6.99
N ALA A 259 -6.63 17.36 -8.01
CA ALA A 259 -7.81 16.52 -8.22
C ALA A 259 -7.47 15.04 -8.56
N THR A 260 -6.26 14.76 -9.05
CA THR A 260 -5.79 13.39 -9.30
C THR A 260 -5.30 12.67 -8.04
N MET A 261 -5.17 13.38 -6.92
CA MET A 261 -4.61 12.84 -5.68
C MET A 261 -5.71 12.51 -4.66
N VAL A 262 -5.36 11.63 -3.71
CA VAL A 262 -6.20 11.33 -2.53
C VAL A 262 -6.41 12.58 -1.67
N SER A 263 -7.32 12.52 -0.70
CA SER A 263 -7.62 13.65 0.20
C SER A 263 -6.46 14.02 1.14
N GLU A 264 -5.60 13.08 1.48
CA GLU A 264 -4.40 13.29 2.30
C GLU A 264 -3.13 12.82 1.57
N PRO A 265 -2.70 13.53 0.52
CA PRO A 265 -1.57 13.12 -0.32
C PRO A 265 -0.23 13.57 0.27
N TYR A 266 0.87 13.05 -0.26
CA TYR A 266 2.21 13.49 0.11
C TYR A 266 3.23 13.39 -1.02
N VAL A 267 4.11 14.37 -1.14
CA VAL A 267 5.28 14.32 -2.05
C VAL A 267 6.56 14.53 -1.27
N ASN A 268 7.58 13.72 -1.57
CA ASN A 268 8.95 13.88 -1.09
C ASN A 268 9.95 13.93 -2.23
N HIS A 269 10.59 15.07 -2.41
CA HIS A 269 11.84 15.17 -3.12
C HIS A 269 12.98 14.77 -2.19
N ILE A 270 13.43 13.53 -2.29
CA ILE A 270 14.28 12.88 -1.28
C ILE A 270 15.58 13.65 -1.02
N PRO A 271 16.33 14.13 -2.03
CA PRO A 271 17.64 14.74 -1.79
C PRO A 271 17.59 16.10 -1.09
N THR A 272 16.47 16.82 -1.19
CA THR A 272 16.28 18.16 -0.62
C THR A 272 15.20 18.22 0.46
N MET A 273 14.49 17.12 0.70
CA MET A 273 13.36 17.02 1.62
C MET A 273 12.26 18.07 1.35
N THR A 274 12.08 18.46 0.09
CA THR A 274 11.01 19.40 -0.31
C THR A 274 9.75 18.64 -0.72
N GLY A 275 8.60 19.32 -0.68
CA GLY A 275 7.30 18.74 -0.97
C GLY A 275 6.23 19.24 0.00
N GLY A 276 5.20 18.42 0.24
CA GLY A 276 4.11 18.74 1.15
C GLY A 276 3.33 17.50 1.57
N VAL A 277 2.80 17.50 2.80
CA VAL A 277 1.98 16.43 3.40
C VAL A 277 0.58 16.98 3.65
N GLY A 278 -0.45 16.26 3.20
CA GLY A 278 -1.85 16.65 3.28
C GLY A 278 -2.21 17.69 2.20
N HIS A 279 -3.49 17.75 1.86
CA HIS A 279 -3.95 18.46 0.67
C HIS A 279 -3.58 19.94 0.68
N ALA A 280 -3.80 20.63 1.81
CA ALA A 280 -3.53 22.06 1.91
C ALA A 280 -2.03 22.40 1.77
N HIS A 281 -1.16 21.59 2.36
CA HIS A 281 0.28 21.86 2.30
C HIS A 281 0.85 21.53 0.93
N LEU A 282 0.45 20.39 0.35
CA LEU A 282 0.90 19.98 -0.97
C LEU A 282 0.40 20.94 -2.06
N LYS A 283 -0.87 21.37 -2.00
CA LYS A 283 -1.39 22.37 -2.93
C LYS A 283 -0.56 23.66 -2.91
N ARG A 284 -0.25 24.17 -1.71
CA ARG A 284 0.59 25.38 -1.55
C ARG A 284 1.99 25.17 -2.13
N PHE A 285 2.57 23.98 -1.93
CA PHE A 285 3.85 23.62 -2.52
C PHE A 285 3.78 23.63 -4.05
N TYR A 286 2.80 22.98 -4.65
CA TYR A 286 2.61 23.00 -6.11
C TYR A 286 2.37 24.40 -6.67
N GLU A 287 1.55 25.20 -6.01
CA GLU A 287 1.16 26.54 -6.46
C GLU A 287 2.31 27.55 -6.45
N HIS A 288 3.30 27.40 -5.56
CA HIS A 288 4.31 28.44 -5.34
C HIS A 288 5.75 27.97 -5.51
N HIS A 289 6.02 26.67 -5.36
CA HIS A 289 7.36 26.10 -5.22
C HIS A 289 7.67 24.98 -6.22
N PHE A 290 6.71 24.55 -7.04
CA PHE A 290 6.96 23.48 -8.01
C PHE A 290 6.52 23.87 -9.42
N ILE A 291 5.22 23.87 -9.70
CA ILE A 291 4.68 24.08 -11.06
C ILE A 291 5.15 25.40 -11.71
N PRO A 292 5.10 26.58 -11.05
CA PRO A 292 5.63 27.81 -11.64
C PRO A 292 7.16 27.91 -11.54
N LYS A 293 7.81 27.08 -10.71
CA LYS A 293 9.26 27.06 -10.44
C LYS A 293 10.01 25.99 -11.24
N THR A 294 9.33 25.36 -12.19
CA THR A 294 9.95 24.48 -13.18
C THR A 294 10.27 25.28 -14.45
N PRO A 295 11.55 25.29 -14.90
CA PRO A 295 11.99 25.99 -16.10
C PRO A 295 11.15 25.70 -17.33
N LYS A 296 11.12 26.63 -18.29
CA LYS A 296 10.28 26.49 -19.50
C LYS A 296 10.84 25.47 -20.48
N ASP A 297 12.16 25.26 -20.45
CA ASP A 297 12.87 24.30 -21.31
C ASP A 297 13.04 22.92 -20.65
N THR A 298 12.29 22.66 -19.58
CA THR A 298 12.25 21.36 -18.93
C THR A 298 11.79 20.30 -19.91
N MET A 299 12.55 19.21 -19.98
CA MET A 299 12.28 18.06 -20.83
C MET A 299 12.49 16.79 -20.01
N LEU A 300 11.58 15.84 -20.17
CA LEU A 300 11.64 14.51 -19.59
C LEU A 300 11.99 13.52 -20.70
N ILE A 301 13.10 12.79 -20.56
CA ILE A 301 13.46 11.69 -21.46
C ILE A 301 13.12 10.38 -20.74
N PRO A 302 12.04 9.67 -21.12
CA PRO A 302 11.71 8.39 -20.49
C PRO A 302 12.80 7.35 -20.73
N VAL A 303 13.15 6.59 -19.69
CA VAL A 303 14.14 5.50 -19.75
C VAL A 303 13.47 4.16 -19.52
N SER A 304 12.76 4.01 -18.40
CA SER A 304 12.04 2.78 -18.08
C SER A 304 10.83 3.06 -17.18
N ARG A 305 9.84 2.16 -17.23
CA ARG A 305 8.66 2.22 -16.35
C ARG A 305 8.29 0.83 -15.90
N THR A 306 8.16 0.65 -14.59
CA THR A 306 7.69 -0.60 -13.97
C THR A 306 6.36 -0.34 -13.26
N VAL A 307 5.32 -1.08 -13.65
CA VAL A 307 3.98 -0.96 -13.06
C VAL A 307 3.66 -2.20 -12.25
N GLY A 308 3.36 -1.99 -10.96
CA GLY A 308 2.88 -3.02 -10.05
C GLY A 308 1.45 -2.74 -9.59
N GLU A 309 0.95 -3.57 -8.69
CA GLU A 309 -0.40 -3.43 -8.12
C GLU A 309 -0.43 -2.31 -7.08
N GLY A 310 -0.62 -1.07 -7.53
CA GLY A 310 -0.74 0.13 -6.68
C GLY A 310 0.55 0.92 -6.52
N ILE A 311 1.54 0.62 -7.33
CA ILE A 311 2.81 1.34 -7.37
C ILE A 311 3.32 1.40 -8.80
N LEU A 312 3.92 2.54 -9.16
CA LEU A 312 4.62 2.76 -10.41
C LEU A 312 6.01 3.29 -10.08
N VAL A 313 7.02 2.77 -10.77
CA VAL A 313 8.39 3.28 -10.74
C VAL A 313 8.72 3.80 -12.13
N ASP A 314 8.94 5.11 -12.24
CA ASP A 314 9.25 5.80 -13.49
C ASP A 314 10.68 6.31 -13.44
N GLU A 315 11.49 5.92 -14.42
CA GLU A 315 12.88 6.34 -14.56
C GLU A 315 13.02 7.20 -15.81
N MET A 316 13.63 8.37 -15.64
CA MET A 316 13.79 9.35 -16.71
C MET A 316 15.07 10.16 -16.53
N VAL A 317 15.52 10.80 -17.61
CA VAL A 317 16.48 11.91 -17.50
C VAL A 317 15.70 13.21 -17.46
N PHE A 318 15.81 13.94 -16.36
CA PHE A 318 15.22 15.26 -16.16
C PHE A 318 16.20 16.33 -16.62
N CYS A 319 15.83 17.11 -17.63
CA CYS A 319 16.73 18.08 -18.25
C CYS A 319 16.15 19.49 -18.18
N PHE A 320 16.93 20.49 -17.77
CA PHE A 320 16.51 21.90 -17.75
C PHE A 320 17.70 22.85 -17.76
N THR A 321 17.50 24.10 -18.15
CA THR A 321 18.48 25.16 -17.90
C THR A 321 18.15 25.85 -16.58
N HIS A 322 19.14 26.03 -15.70
CA HIS A 322 18.96 26.71 -14.42
C HIS A 322 18.92 28.25 -14.61
N ASP A 323 17.88 28.74 -15.30
CA ASP A 323 17.65 30.15 -15.67
C ASP A 323 16.67 30.88 -14.73
N ILE A 324 15.94 30.14 -13.90
CA ILE A 324 15.13 30.60 -12.78
C ILE A 324 15.56 29.88 -11.50
N GLU A 325 15.09 30.38 -10.35
CA GLU A 325 15.22 29.64 -9.09
C GLU A 325 14.32 28.40 -9.12
N VAL A 326 14.92 27.23 -8.91
CA VAL A 326 14.24 25.91 -8.86
C VAL A 326 14.30 25.42 -7.41
N ASP A 327 13.58 26.10 -6.53
CA ASP A 327 13.65 25.96 -5.07
C ASP A 327 13.39 24.56 -4.54
N TRP A 328 12.56 23.76 -5.23
CA TRP A 328 12.33 22.37 -4.85
C TRP A 328 13.57 21.46 -5.05
N MET A 329 14.45 21.76 -6.02
CA MET A 329 15.66 20.98 -6.33
C MET A 329 16.95 21.66 -5.85
N LEU A 330 16.99 22.99 -5.86
CA LEU A 330 18.15 23.84 -5.58
C LEU A 330 17.75 24.99 -4.63
N PRO A 331 17.27 24.68 -3.41
CA PRO A 331 16.75 25.69 -2.49
C PRO A 331 17.79 26.77 -2.18
N GLY A 332 17.45 28.03 -2.44
CA GLY A 332 18.29 29.19 -2.17
C GLY A 332 19.43 29.43 -3.16
N ILE A 333 19.54 28.64 -4.23
CA ILE A 333 20.56 28.85 -5.26
C ILE A 333 20.00 29.73 -6.38
N LYS A 334 20.71 30.81 -6.68
CA LYS A 334 20.35 31.72 -7.79
C LYS A 334 20.59 31.05 -9.15
N PRO A 335 19.85 31.46 -10.20
CA PRO A 335 20.07 30.97 -11.56
C PRO A 335 21.54 31.02 -11.96
N THR A 336 22.07 29.89 -12.44
CA THR A 336 23.45 29.78 -12.90
C THR A 336 23.58 29.82 -14.42
N GLY A 337 22.46 29.68 -15.14
CA GLY A 337 22.40 29.60 -16.60
C GLY A 337 22.99 28.30 -17.17
N LYS A 338 23.36 27.33 -16.33
CA LYS A 338 23.93 26.06 -16.76
C LYS A 338 22.84 25.04 -17.03
N ARG A 339 23.08 24.17 -18.01
CA ARG A 339 22.24 23.01 -18.31
C ARG A 339 22.44 21.95 -17.23
N VAL A 340 21.33 21.37 -16.78
CA VAL A 340 21.29 20.19 -15.92
C VAL A 340 20.63 19.06 -16.69
N GLU A 341 21.24 17.88 -16.64
CA GLU A 341 20.65 16.61 -17.09
C GLU A 341 20.95 15.58 -15.99
N ILE A 342 19.90 15.04 -15.37
CA ILE A 342 20.06 14.17 -14.21
C ILE A 342 19.11 12.96 -14.29
N PRO A 343 19.60 11.73 -14.08
CA PRO A 343 18.73 10.59 -13.82
C PRO A 343 17.84 10.87 -12.61
N LEU A 344 16.53 10.70 -12.81
CA LEU A 344 15.50 10.92 -11.81
C LEU A 344 14.58 9.70 -11.78
N VAL A 345 14.27 9.23 -10.57
CA VAL A 345 13.34 8.11 -10.35
C VAL A 345 12.17 8.60 -9.52
N ALA A 346 10.95 8.45 -10.04
CA ALA A 346 9.71 8.68 -9.33
C ALA A 346 9.12 7.34 -8.87
N ILE A 347 8.92 7.17 -7.56
CA ILE A 347 8.18 6.05 -6.98
C ILE A 347 6.81 6.57 -6.56
N VAL A 348 5.80 6.23 -7.35
CA VAL A 348 4.43 6.73 -7.22
C VAL A 348 3.55 5.62 -6.67
N LYS A 349 2.84 5.89 -5.57
CA LYS A 349 1.85 4.96 -5.00
C LYS A 349 0.45 5.46 -5.24
N PHE A 350 -0.47 4.53 -5.46
CA PHE A 350 -1.88 4.80 -5.71
C PHE A 350 -2.76 4.23 -4.61
N ARG A 351 -3.92 4.85 -4.42
CA ARG A 351 -5.03 4.29 -3.66
C ARG A 351 -6.26 4.38 -4.55
N GLY A 352 -6.76 3.22 -4.97
CA GLY A 352 -7.78 3.19 -6.02
C GLY A 352 -7.26 3.81 -7.32
N ASP A 353 -8.03 4.74 -7.89
CA ASP A 353 -7.72 5.49 -9.10
C ASP A 353 -7.00 6.83 -8.85
N LYS A 354 -6.59 7.10 -7.60
CA LYS A 354 -5.93 8.36 -7.20
C LYS A 354 -4.50 8.14 -6.74
N LEU A 355 -3.65 9.14 -6.96
CA LEU A 355 -2.28 9.16 -6.45
C LEU A 355 -2.28 9.42 -4.95
N HIS A 356 -1.59 8.56 -4.20
CA HIS A 356 -1.44 8.70 -2.76
C HIS A 356 -0.16 9.46 -2.40
N ASN A 357 0.98 9.02 -2.95
CA ASN A 357 2.23 9.69 -2.68
C ASN A 357 3.26 9.51 -3.80
N GLU A 358 4.24 10.40 -3.80
CA GLU A 358 5.41 10.35 -4.67
C GLU A 358 6.68 10.46 -3.85
N HIS A 359 7.64 9.58 -4.12
CA HIS A 359 9.02 9.75 -3.68
C HIS A 359 9.90 9.91 -4.91
N ILE A 360 10.54 11.07 -5.02
CA ILE A 360 11.32 11.47 -6.18
C ILE A 360 12.80 11.50 -5.77
N TYR A 361 13.61 10.72 -6.47
CA TYR A 361 15.03 10.53 -6.21
C TYR A 361 15.87 11.08 -7.36
N TRP A 362 17.00 11.69 -7.02
CA TRP A 362 18.09 12.00 -7.94
C TRP A 362 19.39 12.11 -7.14
N ASP A 363 20.55 12.13 -7.80
CA ASP A 363 21.81 12.45 -7.11
C ASP A 363 22.04 13.96 -7.07
N GLN A 364 21.89 14.54 -5.88
CA GLN A 364 22.10 15.98 -5.69
C GLN A 364 23.55 16.38 -5.93
N ALA A 365 24.52 15.49 -5.68
CA ALA A 365 25.93 15.82 -5.90
C ALA A 365 26.22 16.03 -7.40
N SER A 366 25.73 15.15 -8.27
CA SER A 366 25.78 15.36 -9.73
C SER A 366 25.15 16.68 -10.17
N VAL A 367 23.99 17.06 -9.62
CA VAL A 367 23.36 18.36 -9.94
C VAL A 367 24.26 19.52 -9.51
N LEU A 368 24.81 19.50 -8.30
CA LEU A 368 25.69 20.55 -7.77
C LEU A 368 26.99 20.69 -8.56
N VAL A 369 27.55 19.58 -9.07
CA VAL A 369 28.70 19.60 -9.99
C VAL A 369 28.32 20.30 -11.29
N GLN A 370 27.20 19.93 -11.90
CA GLN A 370 26.74 20.51 -13.18
C GLN A 370 26.51 22.03 -13.06
N ILE A 371 25.97 22.52 -11.95
CA ILE A 371 25.80 23.96 -11.73
C ILE A 371 27.09 24.66 -11.23
N GLY A 372 28.15 23.91 -10.90
CA GLY A 372 29.47 24.41 -10.49
C GLY A 372 29.55 24.88 -9.04
N LEU A 373 28.74 24.30 -8.16
CA LEU A 373 28.83 24.51 -6.70
C LEU A 373 29.63 23.41 -6.01
N LEU A 374 29.86 22.27 -6.68
CA LEU A 374 30.69 21.18 -6.19
C LEU A 374 31.83 20.92 -7.17
N ASP A 375 33.07 20.91 -6.69
CA ASP A 375 34.25 20.55 -7.48
C ASP A 375 34.46 19.03 -7.43
N PRO A 376 34.36 18.31 -8.56
CA PRO A 376 34.48 16.85 -8.59
C PRO A 376 35.94 16.36 -8.50
N VAL A 377 36.97 17.23 -8.62
CA VAL A 377 38.38 16.79 -8.78
C VAL A 377 38.87 15.89 -7.66
N SER A 378 38.43 16.12 -6.42
CA SER A 378 38.86 15.36 -5.24
C SER A 378 37.79 14.41 -4.69
N LEU A 379 36.67 14.23 -5.41
CA LEU A 379 35.52 13.48 -4.94
C LEU A 379 35.15 12.36 -5.93
N PRO A 380 34.65 11.20 -5.47
CA PRO A 380 34.20 10.12 -6.34
C PRO A 380 32.80 10.40 -6.91
N ILE A 381 32.64 11.52 -7.62
CA ILE A 381 31.34 12.05 -8.08
C ILE A 381 31.44 12.38 -9.57
N ALA A 382 30.40 12.03 -10.33
CA ALA A 382 30.24 12.40 -11.73
C ALA A 382 29.17 13.52 -11.85
N GLY A 383 29.26 14.33 -12.90
CA GLY A 383 28.28 15.39 -13.19
C GLY A 383 27.25 14.90 -14.20
N VAL A 384 27.26 15.50 -15.39
CA VAL A 384 26.36 15.15 -16.50
C VAL A 384 26.64 13.75 -17.08
N GLU A 385 27.82 13.20 -16.79
CA GLU A 385 28.23 11.88 -17.26
C GLU A 385 27.30 10.78 -16.76
N THR A 386 26.63 10.96 -15.61
CA THR A 386 25.66 10.00 -15.08
C THR A 386 24.45 9.84 -16.01
N ALA A 387 23.87 10.97 -16.48
CA ALA A 387 22.78 10.97 -17.45
C ALA A 387 23.21 10.37 -18.79
N LYS A 388 24.39 10.76 -19.29
CA LYS A 388 24.91 10.26 -20.56
C LYS A 388 25.14 8.75 -20.53
N LYS A 389 25.75 8.22 -19.46
CA LYS A 389 26.01 6.79 -19.31
C LYS A 389 24.73 5.97 -19.14
N LEU A 390 23.68 6.54 -18.55
CA LEU A 390 22.37 5.91 -18.49
C LEU A 390 21.74 5.73 -19.87
N LEU A 391 21.90 6.73 -20.74
CA LEU A 391 21.33 6.73 -22.10
C LEU A 391 22.21 6.01 -23.14
N ASP A 392 23.51 5.85 -22.88
CA ASP A 392 24.47 5.19 -23.76
C ASP A 392 25.42 4.29 -22.97
N GLU A 393 25.16 2.98 -23.03
CA GLU A 393 25.97 1.98 -22.35
C GLU A 393 27.39 1.85 -22.92
N GLN A 394 27.69 2.41 -24.09
CA GLN A 394 29.01 2.35 -24.73
C GLN A 394 30.02 3.31 -24.09
N LEU A 395 29.57 4.32 -23.35
CA LEU A 395 30.47 5.25 -22.66
C LEU A 395 31.35 4.53 -21.63
N PRO A 396 32.61 4.97 -21.40
CA PRO A 396 33.52 4.25 -20.53
C PRO A 396 33.00 4.11 -19.08
N SER A 397 33.10 2.90 -18.52
CA SER A 397 32.87 2.65 -17.09
C SER A 397 34.18 2.79 -16.28
N ASN A 398 34.06 2.86 -14.96
CA ASN A 398 35.16 2.69 -14.00
C ASN A 398 36.26 3.77 -14.03
N GLN A 399 36.06 4.91 -14.71
CA GLN A 399 37.04 6.00 -14.76
C GLN A 399 37.37 6.60 -13.38
N LEU A 400 36.44 6.52 -12.42
CA LEU A 400 36.65 6.96 -11.03
C LEU A 400 37.37 5.91 -10.17
N MET A 401 37.53 4.67 -10.64
CA MET A 401 38.23 3.61 -9.94
C MET A 401 39.70 3.58 -10.37
N SER A 402 40.58 4.27 -9.63
CA SER A 402 42.02 4.33 -9.94
C SER A 402 42.71 2.95 -9.96
N SER A 403 42.14 1.94 -9.29
CA SER A 403 42.63 0.56 -9.28
C SER A 403 42.09 -0.32 -10.40
N TRP A 404 41.18 0.17 -11.25
CA TRP A 404 40.51 -0.65 -12.28
C TRP A 404 41.50 -1.33 -13.24
N SER A 405 42.56 -0.64 -13.66
CA SER A 405 43.59 -1.22 -14.53
C SER A 405 44.39 -2.35 -13.85
N GLN A 406 44.41 -2.40 -12.51
CA GLN A 406 45.15 -3.42 -11.77
C GLN A 406 44.51 -4.82 -11.84
N SER A 407 43.26 -4.92 -12.32
CA SER A 407 42.55 -6.19 -12.49
C SER A 407 42.62 -6.79 -13.90
N GLU A 408 43.22 -6.11 -14.89
CA GLU A 408 43.21 -6.58 -16.30
C GLU A 408 43.85 -7.96 -16.52
N ASN A 409 44.69 -8.42 -15.58
CA ASN A 409 45.45 -9.68 -15.68
C ASN A 409 45.38 -10.53 -14.39
N ARG A 410 44.34 -10.37 -13.56
CA ARG A 410 44.18 -11.13 -12.31
C ARG A 410 43.22 -12.30 -12.42
#